data_AF-A0AA96X3U7-F1
#
_entry.id   AF-A0AA96X3U7-F1
#
_cell.length_a   1.000
_cell.length_b   1.000
_cell.length_c   1.000
_cell.angle_alpha   90.00
_cell.angle_beta   90.00
_cell.angle_gamma   90.00
#
_symmetry.space_group_name_H-M   'P 1'
#
loop_
_entity.id
_entity.type
_entity.pdbx_description
1 polymer ?
#
loop_
_entity_poly.entity_id
_entity_poly.type
_entity_poly.pdbx_seq_one_letter_code
_entity_poly.pdbx_strand_id
1 'polypeptide(L)'
;MTWQLTQPLLIALTFLVGTAQAQAEIKLGELKSSIALEGSAVPPTRHNWGTDASDFVDPTYAKWAWNNLNNFEALSEELAKYESAYMAWEKSAETEYKRGVKAVVKDVPFLKRGKIEKAFRVESDKKIFLASEQQEAIAKYRDLELMRLSWNYSFVKSAPFAAEDWRAYEVFYCERNTKRFNFRMEDCRIPNWRSPDVPEAYKATYERRKAEGTLKYLQTN
;
A
#
# COMPACT_ATOMS: atom_id res chain seq x y z
N MET A 1 15.21 6.92 69.34
CA MET A 1 14.59 5.78 68.63
C MET A 1 13.19 6.20 68.23
N THR A 2 13.03 6.52 66.95
CA THR A 2 11.84 7.08 66.30
C THR A 2 11.21 5.99 65.44
N TRP A 3 9.93 5.70 65.65
CA TRP A 3 9.14 4.83 64.77
C TRP A 3 7.76 5.47 64.54
N GLN A 4 7.45 5.67 63.25
CA GLN A 4 6.19 5.34 62.56
C GLN A 4 4.86 5.95 63.05
N LEU A 5 3.91 6.39 62.21
CA LEU A 5 3.66 6.35 60.78
C LEU A 5 2.72 7.52 60.46
N THR A 6 3.04 8.33 59.45
CA THR A 6 2.07 9.21 58.79
C THR A 6 1.78 8.66 57.40
N GLN A 7 0.55 8.23 57.17
CA GLN A 7 -0.11 8.35 55.87
C GLN A 7 -0.99 9.60 55.95
N PRO A 8 -1.04 10.41 54.87
CA PRO A 8 -2.10 10.17 53.92
C PRO A 8 -1.64 10.17 52.45
N LEU A 9 -2.34 9.35 51.68
CA LEU A 9 -2.38 9.39 50.23
C LEU A 9 -2.77 10.79 49.73
N LEU A 10 -2.03 11.33 48.76
CA LEU A 10 -2.59 12.04 47.61
C LEU A 10 -1.51 12.16 46.53
N ILE A 11 -1.45 11.07 45.75
CA ILE A 11 -1.21 10.97 44.31
C ILE A 11 -0.69 12.28 43.67
N ALA A 12 0.63 12.33 43.48
CA ALA A 12 1.25 13.20 42.48
C ALA A 12 0.82 12.71 41.09
N LEU A 13 -0.22 13.35 40.55
CA LEU A 13 -0.65 13.26 39.16
C LEU A 13 0.23 14.20 38.31
N THR A 14 1.52 13.89 38.23
CA THR A 14 2.43 14.49 37.26
C THR A 14 3.42 13.43 36.81
N PHE A 15 3.64 13.38 35.50
CA PHE A 15 4.53 12.47 34.76
C PHE A 15 3.99 11.06 34.49
N LEU A 16 3.04 10.96 33.56
CA LEU A 16 2.89 9.80 32.67
C LEU A 16 2.01 10.19 31.47
N VAL A 17 2.52 11.10 30.63
CA VAL A 17 2.01 11.26 29.26
C VAL A 17 3.21 11.25 28.33
N GLY A 18 3.40 10.12 27.64
CA GLY A 18 3.92 10.17 26.27
C GLY A 18 5.40 9.85 26.05
N THR A 19 6.09 9.09 26.89
CA THR A 19 7.32 8.40 26.44
C THR A 19 7.02 6.94 26.11
N ALA A 20 6.43 6.75 24.93
CA ALA A 20 6.52 5.51 24.17
C ALA A 20 5.95 5.77 22.76
N GLN A 21 6.70 6.49 21.92
CA GLN A 21 6.74 6.08 20.52
C GLN A 21 7.47 4.74 20.52
N ALA A 22 6.75 3.66 20.86
CA ALA A 22 7.10 2.36 20.35
C ALA A 22 6.94 2.51 18.84
N GLN A 23 8.03 2.84 18.15
CA GLN A 23 8.19 2.50 16.74
C GLN A 23 7.85 1.02 16.70
N ALA A 24 6.66 0.70 16.17
CA ALA A 24 6.31 -0.68 15.93
C ALA A 24 7.45 -1.20 15.06
N GLU A 25 8.31 -2.05 15.63
CA GLU A 25 9.31 -2.76 14.86
C GLU A 25 8.54 -3.49 13.77
N ILE A 26 8.67 -2.98 12.55
CA ILE A 26 8.15 -3.63 11.36
C ILE A 26 8.67 -5.06 11.44
N LYS A 27 7.79 -6.06 11.61
CA LYS A 27 8.23 -7.45 11.75
C LYS A 27 8.92 -7.86 10.45
N LEU A 28 10.25 -7.83 10.48
CA LEU A 28 11.18 -8.07 9.36
C LEU A 28 11.00 -9.44 8.66
N GLY A 29 10.26 -10.36 9.28
CA GLY A 29 9.87 -11.65 8.72
C GLY A 29 8.69 -11.61 7.74
N GLU A 30 8.00 -10.48 7.62
CA GLU A 30 6.73 -10.34 6.86
C GLU A 30 6.87 -9.59 5.52
N LEU A 31 8.07 -9.12 5.14
CA LEU A 31 8.38 -8.57 3.80
C LEU A 31 8.36 -9.67 2.71
N LYS A 32 7.25 -10.42 2.60
CA LYS A 32 7.06 -11.52 1.64
C LYS A 32 6.81 -11.02 0.22
N SER A 33 6.47 -9.75 0.07
CA SER A 33 6.46 -9.06 -1.22
C SER A 33 7.49 -7.93 -1.18
N SER A 34 8.26 -7.85 -2.24
CA SER A 34 9.24 -6.81 -2.49
C SER A 34 8.67 -5.38 -2.41
N ILE A 35 9.60 -4.45 -2.25
CA ILE A 35 9.32 -3.04 -1.97
C ILE A 35 9.17 -2.25 -3.27
N ALA A 36 9.73 -2.72 -4.39
CA ALA A 36 9.53 -2.07 -5.68
C ALA A 36 8.16 -2.38 -6.29
N LEU A 37 7.49 -1.36 -6.82
CA LEU A 37 6.22 -1.49 -7.56
C LEU A 37 6.47 -1.75 -9.06
N GLU A 38 5.42 -1.97 -9.85
CA GLU A 38 5.58 -1.99 -11.32
C GLU A 38 6.18 -0.64 -11.76
N GLY A 39 7.31 -0.65 -12.47
CA GLY A 39 8.07 0.57 -12.76
C GLY A 39 9.46 0.34 -13.34
N SER A 40 10.33 1.36 -13.26
CA SER A 40 11.69 1.42 -13.85
C SER A 40 12.67 0.31 -13.44
N ALA A 41 12.29 -0.50 -12.45
CA ALA A 41 12.96 -1.74 -12.08
C ALA A 41 12.89 -2.79 -13.19
N VAL A 42 14.02 -3.37 -13.57
CA VAL A 42 14.07 -4.47 -14.55
C VAL A 42 14.77 -5.70 -13.95
N PRO A 43 14.04 -6.78 -13.58
CA PRO A 43 12.60 -6.96 -13.67
C PRO A 43 11.85 -6.28 -12.52
N PRO A 44 10.58 -5.91 -12.72
CA PRO A 44 9.73 -5.49 -11.62
C PRO A 44 9.45 -6.69 -10.72
N THR A 45 9.47 -6.44 -9.42
CA THR A 45 9.33 -7.49 -8.40
C THR A 45 7.89 -7.88 -8.13
N ARG A 46 6.96 -7.00 -8.49
CA ARG A 46 5.53 -7.30 -8.57
C ARG A 46 5.12 -7.55 -10.02
N HIS A 47 4.42 -8.65 -10.26
CA HIS A 47 3.93 -9.05 -11.59
C HIS A 47 2.42 -9.28 -11.65
N ASN A 48 1.76 -9.33 -10.49
CA ASN A 48 0.35 -9.63 -10.40
C ASN A 48 -0.39 -8.44 -9.81
N TRP A 49 -1.51 -8.10 -10.47
CA TRP A 49 -2.45 -7.06 -10.08
C TRP A 49 -3.26 -7.41 -8.81
N GLY A 50 -2.82 -8.43 -8.07
CA GLY A 50 -3.35 -8.87 -6.79
C GLY A 50 -2.55 -8.23 -5.67
N THR A 51 -3.14 -7.23 -5.02
CA THR A 51 -2.78 -6.83 -3.67
C THR A 51 -3.41 -7.77 -2.70
N ASP A 52 -2.61 -8.38 -1.84
CA ASP A 52 -3.09 -8.97 -0.61
C ASP A 52 -2.55 -8.21 0.61
N ALA A 53 -3.07 -8.53 1.79
CA ALA A 53 -2.65 -7.88 3.01
C ALA A 53 -1.19 -8.13 3.38
N SER A 54 -0.63 -9.27 2.98
CA SER A 54 0.78 -9.57 3.19
C SER A 54 1.70 -8.75 2.30
N ASP A 55 1.12 -8.02 1.34
CA ASP A 55 1.88 -7.07 0.57
C ASP A 55 2.26 -5.85 1.41
N PHE A 56 1.44 -5.37 2.36
CA PHE A 56 1.68 -4.10 3.06
C PHE A 56 2.84 -4.15 4.06
N VAL A 57 3.69 -3.13 4.02
CA VAL A 57 4.82 -2.96 4.94
C VAL A 57 4.39 -2.25 6.24
N ASP A 58 3.48 -1.30 6.12
CA ASP A 58 2.79 -0.59 7.20
C ASP A 58 1.26 -0.66 6.99
N PRO A 59 0.63 -1.79 7.37
CA PRO A 59 -0.82 -1.97 7.22
C PRO A 59 -1.64 -0.98 8.06
N THR A 60 -1.07 -0.42 9.14
CA THR A 60 -1.76 0.57 9.98
C THR A 60 -1.88 1.88 9.22
N TYR A 61 -0.80 2.31 8.57
CA TYR A 61 -0.80 3.48 7.72
C TYR A 61 -1.68 3.28 6.48
N ALA A 62 -1.63 2.11 5.84
CA ALA A 62 -2.50 1.80 4.71
C ALA A 62 -3.99 1.95 5.07
N LYS A 63 -4.39 1.45 6.25
CA LYS A 63 -5.75 1.63 6.77
C LYS A 63 -6.08 3.10 7.06
N TRP A 64 -5.16 3.84 7.67
CA TRP A 64 -5.35 5.27 7.92
C TRP A 64 -5.56 6.03 6.60
N ALA A 65 -4.70 5.81 5.60
CA ALA A 65 -4.79 6.48 4.32
C ALA A 65 -6.10 6.17 3.61
N TRP A 66 -6.57 4.91 3.64
CA TRP A 66 -7.86 4.52 3.08
C TRP A 66 -9.03 5.32 3.67
N ASN A 67 -9.02 5.53 4.99
CA ASN A 67 -10.12 6.18 5.69
C ASN A 67 -10.03 7.73 5.66
N ASN A 68 -8.85 8.30 5.40
CA ASN A 68 -8.62 9.75 5.55
C ASN A 68 -8.38 10.48 4.22
N LEU A 69 -7.82 9.80 3.21
CA LEU A 69 -7.54 10.40 1.91
C LEU A 69 -8.76 10.17 1.01
N ASN A 70 -9.65 11.15 0.88
CA ASN A 70 -10.96 10.93 0.25
C ASN A 70 -10.98 11.13 -1.27
N ASN A 71 -9.96 11.77 -1.84
CA ASN A 71 -9.90 12.16 -3.24
C ASN A 71 -8.48 12.03 -3.81
N PHE A 72 -8.34 12.22 -5.12
CA PHE A 72 -7.05 12.12 -5.82
C PHE A 72 -6.03 13.17 -5.37
N GLU A 73 -6.46 14.39 -5.05
CA GLU A 73 -5.57 15.47 -4.62
C GLU A 73 -4.92 15.14 -3.27
N ALA A 74 -5.71 14.78 -2.27
CA ALA A 74 -5.22 14.35 -0.96
C ALA A 74 -4.29 13.14 -1.06
N LEU A 75 -4.60 12.17 -1.94
CA LEU A 75 -3.71 11.05 -2.22
C LEU A 75 -2.37 11.52 -2.82
N SER A 76 -2.42 12.42 -3.80
CA SER A 76 -1.23 12.91 -4.51
C SER A 76 -0.33 13.73 -3.60
N GLU A 77 -0.91 14.61 -2.77
CA GLU A 77 -0.18 15.37 -1.76
C GLU A 77 0.49 14.44 -0.74
N GLU A 78 -0.21 13.39 -0.29
CA GLU A 78 0.36 12.42 0.64
C GLU A 78 1.50 11.61 0.02
N LEU A 79 1.37 11.18 -1.24
CA LEU A 79 2.45 10.51 -1.99
C LEU A 79 3.68 11.42 -2.15
N ALA A 80 3.48 12.70 -2.49
CA ALA A 80 4.57 13.65 -2.72
C ALA A 80 5.48 13.83 -1.48
N LYS A 81 4.94 13.67 -0.25
CA LYS A 81 5.72 13.74 0.99
C LYS A 81 6.84 12.71 1.06
N TYR A 82 6.65 11.54 0.45
CA TYR A 82 7.54 10.40 0.60
C TYR A 82 8.24 10.00 -0.72
N GLU A 83 7.86 10.60 -1.84
CA GLU A 83 8.36 10.27 -3.18
C GLU A 83 9.88 10.35 -3.27
N SER A 84 10.50 11.41 -2.76
CA SER A 84 11.95 11.59 -2.84
C SER A 84 12.71 10.45 -2.14
N ALA A 85 12.26 10.04 -0.95
CA ALA A 85 12.85 8.95 -0.20
C ALA A 85 12.69 7.61 -0.93
N TYR A 86 11.50 7.34 -1.46
CA TYR A 86 11.23 6.13 -2.25
C TYR A 86 12.10 6.08 -3.51
N MET A 87 12.18 7.17 -4.28
CA MET A 87 12.96 7.22 -5.53
C MET A 87 14.47 7.08 -5.28
N ALA A 88 14.99 7.65 -4.20
CA ALA A 88 16.38 7.47 -3.80
C ALA A 88 16.69 6.01 -3.42
N TRP A 89 15.78 5.38 -2.68
CA TRP A 89 15.87 3.96 -2.34
C TRP A 89 15.80 3.07 -3.59
N GLU A 90 14.82 3.28 -4.47
CA GLU A 90 14.62 2.51 -5.72
C GLU A 90 15.88 2.56 -6.60
N LYS A 91 16.48 3.73 -6.76
CA LYS A 91 17.73 3.90 -7.51
C LYS A 91 18.90 3.11 -6.89
N SER A 92 18.97 3.08 -5.57
CA SER A 92 20.03 2.38 -4.83
C SER A 92 19.84 0.86 -4.93
N ALA A 93 18.59 0.39 -4.82
CA ALA A 93 18.21 -1.00 -4.99
C ALA A 93 18.47 -1.51 -6.41
N GLU A 94 18.10 -0.73 -7.43
CA GLU A 94 18.39 -1.01 -8.84
C GLU A 94 19.90 -1.13 -9.10
N THR A 95 20.70 -0.27 -8.48
CA THR A 95 22.17 -0.30 -8.62
C THR A 95 22.76 -1.58 -8.03
N GLU A 96 22.31 -1.98 -6.84
CA GLU A 96 22.75 -3.22 -6.19
C GLU A 96 22.32 -4.46 -6.98
N TYR A 97 21.08 -4.47 -7.47
CA TYR A 97 20.57 -5.54 -8.33
C TYR A 97 21.42 -5.69 -9.61
N LYS A 98 21.68 -4.59 -10.33
CA LYS A 98 22.49 -4.61 -11.56
C LYS A 98 23.91 -5.10 -11.34
N ARG A 99 24.49 -4.83 -10.16
CA ARG A 99 25.82 -5.29 -9.78
C ARG A 99 25.89 -6.81 -9.65
N GLY A 100 24.85 -7.45 -9.10
CA GLY A 100 24.86 -8.88 -8.79
C GLY A 100 24.20 -9.80 -9.81
N VAL A 101 23.17 -9.34 -10.54
CA VAL A 101 22.27 -10.25 -11.28
C VAL A 101 23.00 -11.12 -12.31
N LYS A 102 23.98 -10.58 -13.04
CA LYS A 102 24.72 -11.33 -14.07
C LYS A 102 25.45 -12.54 -13.48
N ALA A 103 25.98 -12.41 -12.27
CA ALA A 103 26.65 -13.51 -11.59
C ALA A 103 25.63 -14.58 -11.15
N VAL A 104 24.48 -14.15 -10.64
CA VAL A 104 23.42 -15.03 -10.13
C VAL A 104 22.78 -15.86 -11.25
N VAL A 105 22.62 -15.31 -12.46
CA VAL A 105 21.98 -16.01 -13.59
C VAL A 105 22.94 -16.74 -14.52
N LYS A 106 24.26 -16.65 -14.27
CA LYS A 106 25.31 -17.10 -15.18
C LYS A 106 25.09 -18.54 -15.65
N ASP A 107 24.88 -19.45 -14.69
CA ASP A 107 24.74 -20.89 -14.93
C ASP A 107 23.27 -21.36 -14.89
N VAL A 108 22.33 -20.42 -14.85
CA VAL A 108 20.89 -20.71 -14.82
C VAL A 108 20.38 -20.91 -16.26
N PRO A 109 19.67 -22.02 -16.55
CA PRO A 109 19.03 -22.24 -17.85
C PRO A 109 18.12 -21.08 -18.23
N PHE A 110 18.15 -20.65 -19.50
CA PHE A 110 17.43 -19.46 -19.98
C PHE A 110 15.96 -19.40 -19.52
N LEU A 111 15.22 -20.50 -19.67
CA LEU A 111 13.81 -20.61 -19.28
C LEU A 111 13.55 -20.43 -17.77
N LYS A 112 14.58 -20.56 -16.93
CA LYS A 112 14.51 -20.38 -15.47
C LYS A 112 15.06 -19.02 -15.00
N ARG A 113 15.76 -18.27 -15.87
CA ARG A 113 16.43 -17.01 -15.50
C ARG A 113 15.47 -15.99 -14.91
N GLY A 114 14.32 -15.77 -15.55
CA GLY A 114 13.35 -14.76 -15.07
C GLY A 114 12.84 -15.02 -13.65
N LYS A 115 12.73 -16.29 -13.21
CA LYS A 115 12.37 -16.61 -11.81
C LYS A 115 13.50 -16.23 -10.85
N ILE A 116 14.74 -16.53 -11.24
CA ILE A 116 15.93 -16.25 -10.42
C ILE A 116 16.20 -14.73 -10.35
N GLU A 117 16.08 -14.01 -11.46
CA GLU A 117 16.22 -12.55 -11.50
C GLU A 117 15.24 -11.86 -10.55
N LYS A 118 13.98 -12.31 -10.54
CA LYS A 118 12.96 -11.80 -9.62
C LYS A 118 13.30 -12.08 -8.16
N ALA A 119 13.70 -13.30 -7.84
CA ALA A 119 14.07 -13.66 -6.48
C ALA A 119 15.27 -12.81 -6.00
N PHE A 120 16.29 -12.68 -6.83
CA PHE A 120 17.45 -11.85 -6.52
C PHE A 120 17.10 -10.36 -6.38
N ARG A 121 16.17 -9.87 -7.19
CA ARG A 121 15.68 -8.49 -7.07
C ARG A 121 14.97 -8.27 -5.73
N VAL A 122 14.11 -9.19 -5.29
CA VAL A 122 13.45 -9.11 -3.97
C VAL A 122 14.50 -9.05 -2.84
N GLU A 123 15.54 -9.88 -2.91
CA GLU A 123 16.61 -9.89 -1.91
C GLU A 123 17.42 -8.58 -1.90
N SER A 124 17.72 -8.04 -3.09
CA SER A 124 18.45 -6.78 -3.26
C SER A 124 17.65 -5.60 -2.69
N ASP A 125 16.37 -5.51 -3.03
CA ASP A 125 15.43 -4.50 -2.51
C ASP A 125 15.38 -4.53 -0.98
N LYS A 126 15.21 -5.74 -0.41
CA LYS A 126 15.18 -5.94 1.03
C LYS A 126 16.48 -5.47 1.68
N LYS A 127 17.64 -5.86 1.15
CA LYS A 127 18.94 -5.46 1.68
C LYS A 127 19.08 -3.94 1.74
N ILE A 128 18.74 -3.23 0.66
CA ILE A 128 18.87 -1.77 0.60
C ILE A 128 17.85 -1.07 1.49
N PHE A 129 16.62 -1.60 1.60
CA PHE A 129 15.63 -1.06 2.52
C PHE A 129 16.07 -1.17 3.98
N LEU A 130 16.58 -2.32 4.39
CA LEU A 130 17.04 -2.56 5.75
C LEU A 130 18.24 -1.69 6.14
N ALA A 131 19.01 -1.24 5.16
CA ALA A 131 20.13 -0.32 5.37
C ALA A 131 19.72 1.17 5.33
N SER A 132 18.47 1.49 4.97
CA SER A 132 18.00 2.87 4.83
C SER A 132 17.58 3.48 6.16
N GLU A 133 17.93 4.74 6.40
CA GLU A 133 17.38 5.55 7.50
C GLU A 133 15.95 6.04 7.23
N GLN A 134 15.48 5.92 5.98
CA GLN A 134 14.17 6.40 5.52
C GLN A 134 13.12 5.29 5.38
N GLN A 135 13.27 4.18 6.13
CA GLN A 135 12.40 3.00 6.03
C GLN A 135 10.91 3.34 6.13
N GLU A 136 10.54 4.20 7.07
CA GLU A 136 9.14 4.60 7.28
C GLU A 136 8.58 5.32 6.05
N ALA A 137 9.29 6.31 5.51
CA ALA A 137 8.86 7.05 4.33
C ALA A 137 8.73 6.12 3.10
N ILE A 138 9.70 5.22 2.92
CA ILE A 138 9.69 4.24 1.81
C ILE A 138 8.47 3.31 1.96
N ALA A 139 8.22 2.78 3.15
CA ALA A 139 7.08 1.89 3.43
C ALA A 139 5.74 2.59 3.14
N LYS A 140 5.58 3.83 3.64
CA LYS A 140 4.37 4.64 3.44
C LYS A 140 4.10 4.94 1.98
N TYR A 141 5.11 5.42 1.24
CA TYR A 141 4.97 5.68 -0.19
C TYR A 141 4.53 4.41 -0.94
N ARG A 142 5.26 3.32 -0.69
CA ARG A 142 5.07 2.04 -1.35
C ARG A 142 3.67 1.48 -1.11
N ASP A 143 3.21 1.47 0.13
CA ASP A 143 1.89 0.93 0.47
C ASP A 143 0.76 1.78 -0.12
N LEU A 144 0.92 3.09 -0.07
CA LEU A 144 -0.04 4.03 -0.60
C LEU A 144 -0.16 3.91 -2.13
N GLU A 145 0.98 3.82 -2.82
CA GLU A 145 1.05 3.64 -4.25
C GLU A 145 0.57 2.24 -4.67
N LEU A 146 0.82 1.20 -3.87
CA LEU A 146 0.30 -0.14 -4.10
C LEU A 146 -1.24 -0.20 -3.98
N MET A 147 -1.81 0.50 -3.00
CA MET A 147 -3.26 0.66 -2.93
C MET A 147 -3.79 1.44 -4.12
N ARG A 148 -3.16 2.57 -4.49
CA ARG A 148 -3.54 3.37 -5.66
C ARG A 148 -3.55 2.54 -6.94
N LEU A 149 -2.52 1.75 -7.20
CA LEU A 149 -2.42 0.86 -8.37
C LEU A 149 -3.50 -0.23 -8.35
N SER A 150 -3.70 -0.86 -7.19
CA SER A 150 -4.78 -1.84 -7.01
C SER A 150 -6.16 -1.23 -7.25
N TRP A 151 -6.32 0.05 -6.93
CA TRP A 151 -7.58 0.78 -7.05
C TRP A 151 -7.82 1.33 -8.46
N ASN A 152 -6.77 1.79 -9.15
CA ASN A 152 -6.80 2.23 -10.55
C ASN A 152 -7.35 1.16 -11.50
N TYR A 153 -7.02 -0.11 -11.29
CA TYR A 153 -7.60 -1.20 -12.08
C TYR A 153 -9.14 -1.26 -11.95
N SER A 154 -9.66 -0.99 -10.77
CA SER A 154 -11.10 -0.94 -10.49
C SER A 154 -11.76 0.29 -11.11
N PHE A 155 -11.07 1.44 -11.13
CA PHE A 155 -11.53 2.66 -11.81
C PHE A 155 -11.64 2.50 -13.33
N VAL A 156 -10.72 1.76 -13.92
CA VAL A 156 -10.71 1.49 -15.37
C VAL A 156 -11.87 0.60 -15.80
N LYS A 157 -12.34 -0.31 -14.94
CA LYS A 157 -13.29 -1.37 -15.33
C LYS A 157 -14.70 -1.22 -14.78
N SER A 158 -14.90 -0.62 -13.61
CA SER A 158 -16.18 -0.83 -12.88
C SER A 158 -16.60 0.27 -11.92
N ALA A 159 -15.70 1.16 -11.47
CA ALA A 159 -16.09 2.19 -10.51
C ALA A 159 -17.05 3.21 -11.14
N PRO A 160 -18.09 3.65 -10.43
CA PRO A 160 -19.06 4.61 -10.95
C PRO A 160 -18.47 5.98 -11.30
N PHE A 161 -19.04 6.62 -12.32
CA PHE A 161 -18.82 8.05 -12.58
C PHE A 161 -19.91 8.93 -11.97
N ALA A 162 -21.12 8.38 -11.81
CA ALA A 162 -22.26 9.06 -11.22
C ALA A 162 -22.26 8.87 -9.68
N ALA A 163 -22.62 9.92 -8.95
CA ALA A 163 -22.56 9.92 -7.48
C ALA A 163 -23.60 8.97 -6.86
N GLU A 164 -24.76 8.85 -7.49
CA GLU A 164 -25.87 7.99 -7.06
C GLU A 164 -25.52 6.49 -7.07
N ASP A 165 -24.63 6.06 -7.96
CA ASP A 165 -24.22 4.66 -8.11
C ASP A 165 -23.12 4.26 -7.11
N TRP A 166 -22.50 5.24 -6.43
CA TRP A 166 -21.36 5.02 -5.55
C TRP A 166 -21.68 4.12 -4.37
N ARG A 167 -22.86 4.28 -3.76
CA ARG A 167 -23.24 3.49 -2.59
C ARG A 167 -23.40 2.00 -2.92
N ALA A 168 -24.02 1.69 -4.04
CA ALA A 168 -24.19 0.30 -4.49
C ALA A 168 -22.83 -0.35 -4.78
N TYR A 169 -21.92 0.41 -5.40
CA TYR A 169 -20.56 -0.01 -5.63
C TYR A 169 -19.79 -0.28 -4.33
N GLU A 170 -19.84 0.65 -3.37
CA GLU A 170 -19.21 0.53 -2.04
C GLU A 170 -19.64 -0.76 -1.33
N VAL A 171 -20.96 -0.99 -1.23
CA VAL A 171 -21.51 -2.18 -0.57
C VAL A 171 -21.06 -3.47 -1.25
N PHE A 172 -21.14 -3.53 -2.59
CA PHE A 172 -20.83 -4.74 -3.34
C PHE A 172 -19.34 -5.14 -3.23
N TYR A 173 -18.42 -4.17 -3.21
CA TYR A 173 -16.99 -4.44 -3.14
C TYR A 173 -16.44 -4.44 -1.71
N CYS A 174 -17.22 -4.03 -0.71
CA CYS A 174 -16.74 -3.84 0.66
C CYS A 174 -16.09 -5.09 1.27
N GLU A 175 -16.80 -6.21 1.29
CA GLU A 175 -16.28 -7.44 1.87
C GLU A 175 -15.07 -7.97 1.09
N ARG A 176 -15.12 -7.87 -0.24
CA ARG A 176 -14.04 -8.35 -1.10
C ARG A 176 -12.75 -7.59 -0.81
N ASN A 177 -12.83 -6.26 -0.71
CA ASN A 177 -11.68 -5.41 -0.42
C ASN A 177 -11.21 -5.58 1.03
N THR A 178 -12.13 -5.72 1.99
CA THR A 178 -11.78 -6.00 3.39
C THR A 178 -11.00 -7.31 3.52
N LYS A 179 -11.44 -8.38 2.85
CA LYS A 179 -10.73 -9.67 2.81
C LYS A 179 -9.38 -9.55 2.10
N ARG A 180 -9.32 -8.77 1.02
CA ARG A 180 -8.12 -8.58 0.21
C ARG A 180 -7.04 -7.80 0.96
N PHE A 181 -7.40 -6.72 1.63
CA PHE A 181 -6.46 -5.84 2.34
C PHE A 181 -6.28 -6.20 3.83
N ASN A 182 -7.09 -7.11 4.36
CA ASN A 182 -7.11 -7.54 5.77
C ASN A 182 -7.30 -6.40 6.78
N PHE A 183 -7.91 -5.29 6.36
CA PHE A 183 -8.44 -4.29 7.26
C PHE A 183 -9.85 -3.92 6.84
N ARG A 184 -10.71 -3.68 7.84
CA ARG A 184 -12.08 -3.23 7.62
C ARG A 184 -12.06 -1.76 7.24
N MET A 185 -12.63 -1.48 6.06
CA MET A 185 -12.90 -0.13 5.59
C MET A 185 -14.05 0.45 6.41
N GLU A 186 -13.85 1.65 6.96
CA GLU A 186 -14.85 2.31 7.80
C GLU A 186 -16.11 2.61 6.98
N ASP A 187 -17.29 2.25 7.50
CA ASP A 187 -18.59 2.39 6.83
C ASP A 187 -18.69 1.81 5.41
N CYS A 188 -17.80 0.88 5.06
CA CYS A 188 -17.63 0.38 3.69
C CYS A 188 -17.32 1.48 2.67
N ARG A 189 -16.81 2.63 3.13
CA ARG A 189 -16.43 3.73 2.26
C ARG A 189 -15.21 3.37 1.45
N ILE A 190 -15.28 3.74 0.19
CA ILE A 190 -14.22 3.52 -0.76
C ILE A 190 -13.80 4.91 -1.27
N PRO A 191 -12.54 5.32 -1.08
CA PRO A 191 -12.12 6.66 -1.47
C PRO A 191 -12.10 6.79 -3.00
N ASN A 192 -12.52 7.95 -3.48
CA ASN A 192 -12.51 8.24 -4.91
C ASN A 192 -11.14 8.81 -5.33
N TRP A 193 -10.12 7.96 -5.36
CA TRP A 193 -8.79 8.30 -5.87
C TRP A 193 -8.67 8.32 -7.39
N ARG A 194 -9.79 8.43 -8.11
CA ARG A 194 -9.77 8.52 -9.57
C ARG A 194 -9.05 9.81 -9.98
N SER A 195 -8.06 9.70 -10.86
CA SER A 195 -7.43 10.87 -11.48
C SER A 195 -8.49 11.76 -12.14
N PRO A 196 -8.41 13.10 -12.04
CA PRO A 196 -9.30 13.99 -12.76
C PRO A 196 -9.19 13.81 -14.29
N ASP A 197 -8.02 13.43 -14.80
CA ASP A 197 -7.72 13.29 -16.23
C ASP A 197 -8.05 11.89 -16.77
N VAL A 198 -9.15 11.28 -16.33
CA VAL A 198 -9.55 9.95 -16.82
C VAL A 198 -9.99 10.03 -18.29
N PRO A 199 -9.42 9.22 -19.19
CA PRO A 199 -9.83 9.18 -20.59
C PRO A 199 -11.33 8.94 -20.77
N GLU A 200 -11.96 9.71 -21.67
CA GLU A 200 -13.40 9.65 -21.94
C GLU A 200 -13.88 8.24 -22.34
N ALA A 201 -13.01 7.45 -22.98
CA ALA A 201 -13.29 6.06 -23.34
C ALA A 201 -13.67 5.18 -22.12
N TYR A 202 -13.16 5.47 -20.93
CA TYR A 202 -13.52 4.74 -19.70
C TYR A 202 -14.92 5.12 -19.22
N LYS A 203 -15.28 6.41 -19.29
CA LYS A 203 -16.64 6.87 -19.00
C LYS A 203 -17.64 6.29 -20.01
N ALA A 204 -17.33 6.33 -21.29
CA ALA A 204 -18.16 5.71 -22.33
C ALA A 204 -18.34 4.19 -22.10
N THR A 205 -17.27 3.49 -21.70
CA THR A 205 -17.34 2.07 -21.35
C THR A 205 -18.23 1.82 -20.13
N TYR A 206 -18.15 2.68 -19.12
CA TYR A 206 -19.00 2.63 -17.93
C TYR A 206 -20.48 2.79 -18.29
N GLU A 207 -20.84 3.86 -18.99
CA GLU A 207 -22.23 4.16 -19.37
C GLU A 207 -22.82 3.07 -20.26
N ARG A 208 -22.03 2.54 -21.21
CA ARG A 208 -22.44 1.40 -22.01
C ARG A 208 -22.75 0.19 -21.13
N ARG A 209 -21.86 -0.17 -20.19
CA ARG A 209 -22.07 -1.31 -19.29
C ARG A 209 -23.28 -1.11 -18.37
N LYS A 210 -23.55 0.13 -17.94
CA LYS A 210 -24.75 0.50 -17.19
C LYS A 210 -26.01 0.26 -18.01
N ALA A 211 -26.05 0.76 -19.25
CA ALA A 211 -27.18 0.59 -20.16
C ALA A 211 -27.42 -0.89 -20.55
N GLU A 212 -26.35 -1.66 -20.77
CA GLU A 212 -26.41 -3.10 -21.00
C GLU A 212 -26.76 -3.91 -19.74
N GLY A 213 -26.84 -3.24 -18.58
CA GLY A 213 -27.09 -3.88 -17.29
C GLY A 213 -25.98 -4.83 -16.87
N THR A 214 -24.74 -4.72 -17.35
CA THR A 214 -23.65 -5.67 -17.04
C THR A 214 -22.86 -5.32 -15.77
N LEU A 215 -23.18 -4.19 -15.13
CA LEU A 215 -22.62 -3.77 -13.85
C LEU A 215 -23.28 -4.53 -12.69
N LYS A 216 -22.65 -5.63 -12.26
CA LYS A 216 -23.18 -6.54 -11.22
C LYS A 216 -23.65 -5.86 -9.92
N TYR A 217 -22.97 -4.80 -9.50
CA TYR A 217 -23.32 -4.07 -8.28
C TYR A 217 -24.58 -3.21 -8.40
N LEU A 218 -25.04 -2.92 -9.63
CA LEU A 218 -26.32 -2.26 -9.88
C LEU A 218 -27.47 -3.27 -10.08
N GLN A 219 -27.15 -4.56 -10.20
CA GLN A 219 -28.14 -5.64 -10.34
C GLN A 219 -28.52 -6.26 -8.99
N THR A 220 -27.73 -6.01 -7.96
CA THR A 220 -27.92 -6.56 -6.61
C THR A 220 -28.72 -5.56 -5.79
N ASN A 221 -30.05 -5.63 -5.90
CA ASN A 221 -30.99 -5.03 -4.95
C ASN A 221 -31.12 -5.92 -3.72
#